data_AF-A0A2T4S5D4-F1
#
_entry.id   AF-A0A2T4S5D4-F1
#
_cell.length_a   1.000
_cell.length_b   1.000
_cell.length_c   1.000
_cell.angle_alpha   90.00
_cell.angle_beta   90.00
_cell.angle_gamma   90.00
#
_symmetry.space_group_name_H-M   'P 1'
#
loop_
_entity.id
_entity.type
_entity.pdbx_description
1 polymer ?
#
loop_
_entity_poly.entity_id
_entity_poly.type
_entity_poly.pdbx_seq_one_letter_code
_entity_poly.pdbx_strand_id
1 'polypeptide(L)'
;STAGQKGAVTIATNMAGRGTDIKLGEGVEELGGLAVIGTERHESRRIDDQLRGRSGRQGDRGESRFYLSLQDELMVRFGSERLQNMMGRLGMDDSTPIESKRVSRAVESAQKRVEGNNFDARKRILEYDEVLRKQREIIYGERNSIIDNEESSDLVKTMMRSTLD
;
A
#
# COMPACT_ATOMS: atom_id res chain seq x y z
N SER A 1 -5.19 -12.59 19.66
CA SER A 1 -3.77 -12.16 19.72
C SER A 1 -3.42 -11.87 21.17
N THR A 2 -2.21 -12.22 21.64
CA THR A 2 -1.70 -11.82 22.97
C THR A 2 -1.09 -10.42 22.98
N ALA A 3 -1.00 -9.75 21.82
CA ALA A 3 -0.37 -8.44 21.67
C ALA A 3 -1.08 -7.30 22.43
N GLY A 4 -2.34 -7.50 22.87
CA GLY A 4 -3.10 -6.51 23.64
C GLY A 4 -3.04 -6.73 25.15
N GLN A 5 -2.22 -7.66 25.64
CA GLN A 5 -2.06 -7.94 27.06
C GLN A 5 -1.06 -6.98 27.71
N LYS A 6 -1.21 -6.76 29.02
CA LYS A 6 -0.30 -5.88 29.79
C LYS A 6 1.15 -6.37 29.66
N GLY A 7 2.04 -5.44 29.30
CA GLY A 7 3.48 -5.73 29.12
C GLY A 7 3.85 -6.40 27.80
N ALA A 8 2.88 -6.66 26.90
CA ALA A 8 3.18 -7.23 25.59
C ALA A 8 3.87 -6.19 24.69
N VAL A 9 5.00 -6.60 24.09
CA VAL A 9 5.69 -5.84 23.04
C VAL A 9 5.73 -6.70 21.79
N THR A 10 5.17 -6.21 20.69
CA THR A 10 5.10 -6.94 19.42
C THR A 10 5.71 -6.08 18.31
N ILE A 11 6.71 -6.62 17.62
CA ILE A 11 7.28 -6.02 16.42
C ILE A 11 6.63 -6.71 15.21
N ALA A 12 5.98 -5.92 14.37
CA ALA A 12 5.33 -6.40 13.15
C ALA A 12 5.93 -5.70 11.95
N THR A 13 6.40 -6.46 10.97
CA THR A 13 6.84 -5.93 9.68
C THR A 13 5.66 -5.90 8.72
N ASN A 14 5.46 -4.79 8.02
CA ASN A 14 4.47 -4.59 6.96
C ASN A 14 3.10 -5.24 7.21
N MET A 15 2.90 -6.46 6.70
CA MET A 15 1.62 -7.17 6.67
C MET A 15 1.43 -8.20 7.79
N ALA A 16 2.41 -8.35 8.69
CA ALA A 16 2.35 -9.29 9.79
C ALA A 16 1.11 -9.02 10.67
N GLY A 17 0.36 -10.08 11.01
CA GLY A 17 -0.84 -9.98 11.82
C GLY A 17 -2.03 -9.28 11.13
N ARG A 18 -2.04 -9.13 9.80
CA ARG A 18 -3.23 -8.68 9.07
C ARG A 18 -4.41 -9.65 9.24
N GLY A 19 -5.59 -9.09 9.45
CA GLY A 19 -6.82 -9.86 9.70
C GLY A 19 -6.97 -10.36 11.14
N THR A 20 -5.94 -10.24 11.99
CA THR A 20 -6.03 -10.60 13.41
C THR A 20 -6.38 -9.37 14.25
N ASP A 21 -7.41 -9.52 15.07
CA ASP A 21 -7.83 -8.51 16.04
C ASP A 21 -6.94 -8.52 17.29
N ILE A 22 -6.68 -7.33 17.83
CA ILE A 22 -5.90 -7.11 19.05
C ILE A 22 -6.89 -6.64 20.12
N LYS A 23 -7.39 -7.60 20.90
CA LYS A 23 -8.26 -7.31 22.03
C LYS A 23 -7.43 -6.91 23.23
N LEU A 24 -7.87 -5.88 23.94
CA LEU A 24 -7.24 -5.44 25.18
C LEU A 24 -7.45 -6.50 26.27
N GLY A 25 -6.38 -6.78 27.02
CA GLY A 25 -6.45 -7.60 28.22
C GLY A 25 -7.08 -6.85 29.40
N GLU A 26 -7.37 -7.59 30.46
CA GLU A 26 -7.88 -7.02 31.71
C GLU A 26 -6.91 -5.95 32.27
N GLY A 27 -7.42 -4.80 32.67
CA GLY A 27 -6.62 -3.71 33.24
C GLY A 27 -5.82 -2.89 32.22
N VAL A 28 -5.92 -3.16 30.91
CA VAL A 28 -5.14 -2.48 29.86
C VAL A 28 -5.81 -1.20 29.40
N GLU A 29 -7.14 -1.15 29.38
CA GLU A 29 -7.88 0.04 28.97
C GLU A 29 -7.64 1.21 29.94
N GLU A 30 -7.54 0.93 31.24
CA GLU A 30 -7.23 1.90 32.30
C GLU A 30 -5.81 2.47 32.16
N LEU A 31 -4.90 1.74 31.52
CA LEU A 31 -3.53 2.17 31.23
C LEU A 31 -3.43 3.02 29.95
N GLY A 32 -4.55 3.28 29.26
CA GLY A 32 -4.59 4.04 28.01
C GLY A 32 -4.71 3.17 26.75
N GLY A 33 -4.83 1.84 26.91
CA GLY A 33 -5.06 0.90 25.82
C GLY A 33 -3.83 0.60 24.96
N LEU A 34 -4.05 0.22 23.70
CA LEU A 34 -2.97 -0.18 22.79
C LEU A 34 -2.24 1.04 22.23
N ALA A 35 -0.92 1.11 22.45
CA ALA A 35 -0.04 2.08 21.81
C ALA A 35 0.59 1.47 20.54
N VAL A 36 0.40 2.12 19.41
CA VAL A 36 0.94 1.73 18.11
C VAL A 36 2.03 2.71 17.69
N ILE A 37 3.23 2.18 17.43
CA ILE A 37 4.38 2.99 17.01
C ILE A 37 4.77 2.59 15.59
N GLY A 38 4.69 3.53 14.66
CA GLY A 38 5.27 3.41 13.32
C GLY A 38 6.70 3.92 13.32
N THR A 39 7.63 3.11 12.83
CA THR A 39 9.06 3.47 12.73
C THR A 39 9.40 4.27 11.48
N GLU A 40 8.50 4.26 10.50
CA GLU A 40 8.63 4.97 9.22
C GLU A 40 7.23 5.25 8.65
N ARG A 41 7.18 5.98 7.53
CA ARG A 41 5.94 6.15 6.74
C ARG A 41 6.00 5.26 5.52
N HIS A 42 4.93 4.53 5.27
CA HIS A 42 4.79 3.81 4.02
C HIS A 42 4.56 4.80 2.87
N GLU A 43 4.93 4.39 1.66
CA GLU A 43 4.59 5.10 0.42
C GLU A 43 3.09 5.36 0.23
N SER A 44 2.23 4.58 0.91
CA SER A 44 0.79 4.71 0.83
C SER A 44 0.20 5.04 2.19
N ARG A 45 -0.55 6.12 2.23
CA ARG A 45 -1.26 6.57 3.44
C ARG A 45 -2.21 5.50 3.95
N ARG A 46 -2.83 4.74 3.05
CA ARG A 46 -3.74 3.65 3.40
C ARG A 46 -3.07 2.58 4.27
N ILE A 47 -1.78 2.31 4.10
CA ILE A 47 -1.06 1.32 4.93
C ILE A 47 -0.79 1.91 6.32
N ASP A 48 -0.39 3.18 6.39
CA ASP A 48 -0.23 3.88 7.67
C ASP A 48 -1.55 3.92 8.46
N ASP A 49 -2.67 4.21 7.81
CA ASP A 49 -3.99 4.24 8.47
C ASP A 49 -4.43 2.84 8.93
N GLN A 50 -4.03 1.78 8.22
CA GLN A 50 -4.23 0.40 8.68
C GLN A 50 -3.41 0.07 9.93
N LEU A 51 -2.21 0.64 10.08
CA LEU A 51 -1.41 0.51 11.29
C LEU A 51 -2.08 1.26 12.45
N ARG A 52 -2.51 2.51 12.23
CA ARG A 52 -3.25 3.32 13.22
C ARG A 52 -4.54 2.62 13.69
N GLY A 53 -5.28 2.03 12.75
CA GLY A 53 -6.54 1.34 13.03
C GLY A 53 -6.40 0.00 13.79
N ARG A 54 -5.17 -0.37 14.20
CA ARG A 54 -4.94 -1.48 15.13
C ARG A 54 -5.23 -1.10 16.59
N SER A 55 -5.05 0.17 16.94
CA SER A 55 -5.44 0.74 18.23
C SER A 55 -6.84 1.34 18.18
N GLY A 56 -7.47 1.51 19.35
CA GLY A 56 -8.74 2.23 19.49
C GLY A 56 -9.93 1.57 18.79
N ARG A 57 -9.98 0.23 18.78
CA ARG A 57 -11.09 -0.52 18.17
C ARG A 57 -12.32 -0.40 19.05
N GLN A 58 -13.52 -0.32 18.44
CA GLN A 58 -14.80 -0.28 19.16
C GLN A 58 -14.93 0.82 20.24
N GLY A 59 -14.14 1.89 20.14
CA GLY A 59 -14.14 2.97 21.13
C GLY A 59 -13.13 2.79 22.27
N ASP A 60 -12.34 1.71 22.24
CA ASP A 60 -11.23 1.50 23.16
C ASP A 60 -10.28 2.70 23.18
N ARG A 61 -9.61 2.92 24.31
CA ARG A 61 -8.49 3.86 24.37
C ARG A 61 -7.31 3.34 23.56
N GLY A 62 -6.52 4.26 23.00
CA GLY A 62 -5.29 3.91 22.30
C GLY A 62 -4.58 5.14 21.76
N GLU A 63 -3.29 4.97 21.47
CA GLU A 63 -2.46 6.01 20.86
C GLU A 63 -1.77 5.44 19.62
N SER A 64 -1.64 6.25 18.57
CA SER A 64 -0.79 5.94 17.44
C SER A 64 0.20 7.06 17.20
N ARG A 65 1.50 6.75 17.15
CA ARG A 65 2.56 7.71 16.89
C ARG A 65 3.49 7.18 15.82
N PHE A 66 4.02 8.09 15.01
CA PHE A 66 5.00 7.72 13.99
C PHE A 66 6.25 8.55 14.17
N TYR A 67 7.37 7.86 14.11
CA TYR A 67 8.69 8.45 14.05
C TYR A 67 9.17 8.40 12.61
N LEU A 68 9.90 9.44 12.22
CA LEU A 68 10.39 9.64 10.87
C LEU A 68 11.79 10.23 10.96
N SER A 69 12.63 9.86 10.02
CA SER A 69 13.89 10.55 9.73
C SER A 69 13.81 11.27 8.39
N LEU A 70 14.56 12.38 8.28
CA LEU A 70 14.78 13.03 6.99
C LEU A 70 15.57 12.15 6.00
N GLN A 71 16.21 11.09 6.51
CA GLN A 71 16.97 10.12 5.72
C GLN A 71 16.12 8.91 5.28
N ASP A 72 14.86 8.83 5.70
CA ASP A 72 13.96 7.74 5.28
C ASP A 72 13.77 7.74 3.76
N GLU A 73 13.56 6.57 3.17
CA GLU A 73 13.46 6.40 1.72
C GLU A 73 12.39 7.30 1.08
N LEU A 74 11.23 7.42 1.74
CA LEU A 74 10.16 8.34 1.32
C LEU A 74 10.64 9.80 1.30
N MET A 75 11.48 10.22 2.25
CA MET A 75 11.98 11.59 2.31
C MET A 75 13.07 11.83 1.26
N VAL A 76 13.95 10.86 1.06
CA VAL A 76 15.02 10.91 0.06
C VAL A 76 14.44 11.06 -1.35
N ARG A 77 13.42 10.27 -1.70
CA ARG A 77 12.80 10.30 -3.05
C ARG A 77 12.14 11.65 -3.40
N PHE A 78 11.72 12.45 -2.40
CA PHE A 78 10.95 13.69 -2.63
C PHE A 78 11.71 14.97 -2.30
N GLY A 79 13.03 14.89 -2.15
CA GLY A 79 13.90 16.06 -2.02
C GLY A 79 14.11 16.48 -0.58
N SER A 80 14.48 15.51 0.27
CA SER A 80 14.98 15.79 1.61
C SER A 80 16.18 16.73 1.60
N GLU A 81 16.97 16.83 0.53
CA GLU A 81 18.14 17.73 0.46
C GLU A 81 17.81 19.18 0.83
N ARG A 82 16.72 19.77 0.32
CA ARG A 82 16.37 21.16 0.66
C ARG A 82 15.96 21.31 2.12
N LEU A 83 15.25 20.31 2.66
CA LEU A 83 14.83 20.30 4.06
C LEU A 83 16.00 20.03 5.02
N GLN A 84 16.86 19.08 4.66
CA GLN A 84 18.10 18.74 5.38
C GLN A 84 19.07 19.92 5.38
N ASN A 85 19.30 20.57 4.24
CA ASN A 85 20.15 21.76 4.14
C ASN A 85 19.59 22.93 4.96
N MET A 86 18.27 23.11 4.98
CA MET A 86 17.62 24.13 5.81
C MET A 86 17.74 23.82 7.30
N MET A 87 17.55 22.57 7.72
CA MET A 87 17.65 22.15 9.12
C MET A 87 19.10 22.16 9.63
N GLY A 88 20.05 21.73 8.80
CA GLY A 88 21.48 21.85 9.11
C GLY A 88 21.92 23.31 9.30
N ARG A 89 21.33 24.24 8.54
CA ARG A 89 21.56 25.69 8.71
C ARG A 89 20.92 26.28 9.96
N LEU A 90 19.83 25.69 10.44
CA LEU A 90 19.13 26.10 11.68
C LEU A 90 19.79 25.53 12.95
N GLY A 91 20.82 24.69 12.81
CA GLY A 91 21.54 24.11 13.95
C GLY A 91 20.69 23.13 14.77
N MET A 92 19.65 22.54 14.18
CA MET A 92 18.88 21.48 14.85
C MET A 92 19.75 20.21 14.89
N ASP A 93 20.02 19.73 16.10
CA ASP A 93 20.76 18.50 16.32
C ASP A 93 19.86 17.25 16.16
N ASP A 94 20.49 16.09 15.98
CA ASP A 94 19.80 14.79 15.90
C ASP A 94 19.09 14.42 17.23
N SER A 95 19.37 15.15 18.32
CA SER A 95 18.76 14.92 19.63
C SER A 95 17.46 15.69 19.87
N THR A 96 17.07 16.60 18.96
CA THR A 96 15.88 17.44 19.10
C THR A 96 14.76 16.96 18.18
N PRO A 97 13.69 16.35 18.73
CA PRO A 97 12.54 15.94 17.94
C PRO A 97 11.84 17.14 17.29
N ILE A 98 11.47 16.99 16.03
CA ILE A 98 10.82 18.06 15.27
C ILE A 98 9.33 17.76 15.14
N GLU A 99 8.53 18.44 15.95
CA GLU A 99 7.07 18.39 15.83
C GLU A 99 6.57 19.66 15.12
N SER A 100 6.35 19.55 13.80
CA SER A 100 5.83 20.66 13.00
C SER A 100 4.75 20.20 12.04
N LYS A 101 3.58 20.87 12.12
CA LYS A 101 2.48 20.67 11.17
C LYS A 101 2.90 20.87 9.71
N ARG A 102 3.92 21.71 9.45
CA ARG A 102 4.46 21.94 8.10
C ARG A 102 5.21 20.71 7.59
N VAL A 103 6.03 20.08 8.43
CA VAL A 103 6.77 18.86 8.09
C VAL A 103 5.80 17.71 7.86
N SER A 104 4.80 17.52 8.73
CA SER A 104 3.78 16.49 8.54
C SER A 104 3.01 16.64 7.21
N ARG A 105 2.69 17.87 6.80
CA ARG A 105 2.04 18.14 5.50
C ARG A 105 2.96 17.86 4.31
N ALA A 106 4.26 18.13 4.45
CA ALA A 106 5.24 17.83 3.40
C ALA A 106 5.34 16.32 3.18
N VAL A 107 5.39 15.53 4.26
CA VAL A 107 5.35 14.06 4.21
C VAL A 107 4.06 13.55 3.53
N GLU A 108 2.90 14.08 3.92
CA GLU A 108 1.62 13.74 3.27
C GLU A 108 1.62 14.03 1.76
N SER A 109 2.22 15.17 1.37
CA SER A 109 2.30 15.57 -0.04
C SER A 109 3.21 14.63 -0.83
N ALA A 110 4.31 14.17 -0.23
CA ALA A 110 5.18 13.15 -0.80
C ALA A 110 4.42 11.83 -1.02
N GLN A 111 3.69 11.34 -0.01
CA GLN A 111 2.87 10.12 -0.13
C GLN A 111 1.84 10.22 -1.27
N LYS A 112 1.10 11.34 -1.36
CA LYS A 112 0.12 11.56 -2.45
C LYS A 112 0.77 11.50 -3.83
N ARG A 113 2.00 12.00 -3.97
CA ARG A 113 2.73 11.97 -5.24
C ARG A 113 3.20 10.56 -5.58
N VAL A 114 3.66 9.77 -4.61
CA VAL A 114 3.96 8.33 -4.84
C VAL A 114 2.70 7.57 -5.27
N GLU A 115 1.59 7.79 -4.56
CA GLU A 115 0.32 7.15 -4.89
C GLU A 115 -0.17 7.51 -6.30
N GLY A 116 -0.01 8.77 -6.71
CA GLY A 116 -0.28 9.23 -8.08
C GLY A 116 0.58 8.52 -9.12
N ASN A 117 1.89 8.46 -8.91
CA ASN A 117 2.81 7.74 -9.81
C ASN A 117 2.44 6.24 -9.93
N ASN A 118 2.11 5.60 -8.81
CA ASN A 118 1.67 4.20 -8.78
C ASN A 118 0.30 3.99 -9.45
N PHE A 119 -0.58 5.00 -9.39
CA PHE A 119 -1.85 4.98 -10.11
C PHE A 119 -1.63 5.06 -11.62
N ASP A 120 -0.79 6.00 -12.08
CA ASP A 120 -0.48 6.17 -13.51
C ASP A 120 0.22 4.93 -14.09
N ALA A 121 1.15 4.35 -13.34
CA ALA A 121 1.80 3.09 -13.73
C ALA A 121 0.77 1.96 -13.90
N ARG A 122 -0.14 1.80 -12.93
CA ARG A 122 -1.22 0.80 -13.01
C ARG A 122 -2.18 1.07 -14.16
N LYS A 123 -2.50 2.33 -14.44
CA LYS A 123 -3.35 2.72 -15.56
C LYS A 123 -2.73 2.28 -16.89
N ARG A 124 -1.44 2.56 -17.10
CA ARG A 124 -0.72 2.13 -18.31
C ARG A 124 -0.72 0.60 -18.45
N ILE A 125 -0.43 -0.12 -17.37
CA ILE A 125 -0.46 -1.59 -17.38
C ILE A 125 -1.84 -2.11 -17.79
N LEU A 126 -2.92 -1.51 -17.27
CA LEU A 126 -4.29 -1.87 -17.64
C LEU A 126 -4.59 -1.60 -19.12
N GLU A 127 -4.13 -0.48 -19.66
CA GLU A 127 -4.28 -0.14 -21.09
C GLU A 127 -3.61 -1.19 -21.99
N TYR A 128 -2.41 -1.66 -21.63
CA TYR A 128 -1.75 -2.76 -22.36
C TYR A 128 -2.48 -4.09 -22.20
N ASP A 129 -2.95 -4.42 -20.99
CA ASP A 129 -3.71 -5.65 -20.75
C ASP A 129 -5.06 -5.65 -21.48
N GLU A 130 -5.68 -4.49 -21.71
CA GLU A 130 -6.92 -4.39 -22.49
C GLU A 130 -6.76 -4.91 -23.92
N VAL A 131 -5.62 -4.63 -24.57
CA VAL A 131 -5.33 -5.15 -25.91
C VAL A 131 -5.20 -6.68 -25.88
N LEU A 132 -4.43 -7.21 -24.92
CA LEU A 132 -4.26 -8.65 -24.74
C LEU A 132 -5.56 -9.35 -24.34
N ARG A 133 -6.42 -8.68 -23.58
CA ARG A 133 -7.74 -9.18 -23.21
C ARG A 133 -8.64 -9.34 -24.43
N LYS A 134 -8.72 -8.33 -25.31
CA LYS A 134 -9.50 -8.42 -26.56
C LYS A 134 -9.02 -9.57 -27.45
N GLN A 135 -7.70 -9.73 -27.59
CA GLN A 135 -7.11 -10.87 -28.31
C GLN A 135 -7.47 -12.20 -27.66
N ARG A 136 -7.36 -12.32 -26.33
CA ARG A 136 -7.77 -13.52 -25.59
C ARG A 136 -9.25 -13.83 -25.75
N GLU A 137 -10.13 -12.83 -25.71
CA GLU A 137 -11.58 -13.03 -25.90
C GLU A 137 -11.88 -13.65 -27.27
N ILE A 138 -11.24 -13.16 -28.34
CA ILE A 138 -11.41 -13.72 -29.70
C ILE A 138 -10.86 -15.16 -29.76
N ILE A 139 -9.60 -15.35 -29.36
CA ILE A 139 -8.94 -16.67 -29.46
C ILE A 139 -9.62 -17.71 -28.58
N TYR A 140 -10.02 -17.35 -27.36
CA TYR A 140 -10.74 -18.27 -26.48
C TYR A 140 -12.16 -18.52 -26.97
N GLY A 141 -12.80 -17.54 -27.60
CA GLY A 141 -14.09 -17.71 -28.29
C GLY A 141 -13.99 -18.73 -29.43
N GLU A 142 -13.02 -18.57 -30.32
CA GLU A 142 -12.77 -19.53 -31.42
C GLU A 142 -12.42 -20.91 -30.89
N ARG A 143 -11.50 -20.99 -29.91
CA ARG A 143 -11.11 -22.26 -29.28
C ARG A 143 -12.31 -22.97 -28.67
N ASN A 144 -13.13 -22.27 -27.89
CA ASN A 144 -14.30 -22.88 -27.27
C ASN A 144 -15.33 -23.31 -28.34
N SER A 145 -15.54 -22.51 -29.38
CA SER A 145 -16.39 -22.91 -30.52
C SER A 145 -15.91 -24.20 -31.20
N ILE A 146 -14.60 -24.43 -31.31
CA ILE A 146 -14.04 -25.68 -31.85
C ILE A 146 -14.25 -26.84 -30.88
N ILE A 147 -14.01 -26.63 -29.57
CA ILE A 147 -14.12 -27.68 -28.54
C ILE A 147 -15.59 -28.10 -28.32
N ASP A 148 -16.52 -27.15 -28.36
CA ASP A 148 -17.93 -27.37 -28.02
C ASP A 148 -18.76 -27.87 -29.22
N ASN A 149 -18.24 -27.78 -30.46
CA ASN A 149 -18.90 -28.33 -31.64
C ASN A 149 -18.47 -29.76 -31.92
N GLU A 150 -19.43 -30.64 -32.21
CA GLU A 150 -19.17 -32.04 -32.59
C GLU A 150 -18.48 -32.16 -33.97
N GLU A 151 -18.67 -31.19 -34.87
CA GLU A 151 -18.02 -31.15 -36.19
C GLU A 151 -17.45 -29.76 -36.51
N SER A 152 -16.15 -29.67 -36.75
CA SER A 152 -15.44 -28.40 -37.03
C SER A 152 -15.04 -28.25 -38.52
N SER A 153 -15.51 -29.14 -39.39
CA SER A 153 -15.04 -29.27 -40.78
C SER A 153 -15.30 -28.00 -41.62
N ASP A 154 -16.41 -27.32 -41.37
CA ASP A 154 -16.79 -26.10 -42.09
C ASP A 154 -15.98 -24.87 -41.66
N LEU A 155 -15.55 -24.80 -40.40
CA LEU A 155 -14.65 -23.75 -39.91
C LEU A 155 -13.29 -23.86 -40.63
N VAL A 156 -12.75 -25.08 -40.73
CA VAL A 156 -11.48 -25.36 -41.42
C VAL A 156 -11.57 -25.03 -42.91
N LYS A 157 -12.66 -25.42 -43.59
CA LYS A 157 -12.88 -25.05 -45.01
C LYS A 157 -12.96 -23.54 -45.20
N THR A 158 -13.55 -22.81 -44.25
CA THR A 158 -13.65 -21.35 -44.28
C THR A 158 -12.26 -20.71 -44.15
N MET A 159 -11.44 -21.19 -43.20
CA MET A 159 -10.06 -20.72 -43.05
C MET A 159 -9.22 -21.02 -44.31
N MET A 160 -9.36 -22.22 -44.90
CA MET A 160 -8.66 -22.57 -46.14
C MET A 160 -9.02 -21.65 -47.31
N ARG A 161 -10.30 -21.32 -47.49
CA ARG A 161 -10.73 -20.36 -48.51
C ARG A 161 -10.16 -18.96 -48.26
N SER A 162 -10.21 -18.48 -47.02
CA SER A 162 -9.66 -17.17 -46.64
C SER A 162 -8.15 -17.05 -46.87
N THR A 163 -7.40 -18.15 -46.90
CA THR A 163 -5.96 -18.15 -47.19
C THR A 163 -5.61 -18.25 -48.67
N LEU A 164 -6.56 -18.69 -49.50
CA LEU A 164 -6.39 -18.83 -50.95
C LEU A 164 -6.72 -17.52 -51.70
N ASP A 165 -7.53 -16.65 -51.09
CA ASP A 165 -7.79 -15.27 -51.51
C ASP A 165 -6.65 -14.32 -51.08
#